data_AF-A0A0F0KIL1-F1
#
_entry.id   AF-A0A0F0KIL1-F1
#
_cell.length_a   1.000
_cell.length_b   1.000
_cell.length_c   1.000
_cell.angle_alpha   90.00
_cell.angle_beta   90.00
_cell.angle_gamma   90.00
#
_symmetry.space_group_name_H-M   'P 1'
#
loop_
_entity.id
_entity.type
_entity.pdbx_description
1 polymer ?
#
loop_
_entity_poly.entity_id
_entity_poly.type
_entity_poly.pdbx_seq_one_letter_code
_entity_poly.pdbx_strand_id
1 'polypeptide(L)'
;MPTTEEAARLLQISRDAYDRGDALLHLQTEVSRLTGQASSWGSAENDFVSDEHAGYFLGEVERIGWRLEHTGYTFVESGATTSARMLSTGTGVVNHGHVAGYFTFRRVV
;
A
#
# COMPACT_ATOMS: atom_id res chain seq x y z
N MET A 1 2.94 -2.78 -4.19
CA MET A 1 4.24 -3.40 -3.87
C MET A 1 5.26 -2.30 -3.64
N PRO A 2 5.82 -2.14 -2.42
CA PRO A 2 7.06 -1.41 -2.29
C PRO A 2 8.10 -2.17 -3.12
N THR A 3 8.73 -1.48 -4.05
CA THR A 3 9.82 -2.08 -4.82
C THR A 3 10.88 -2.59 -3.86
N THR A 4 11.69 -3.56 -4.27
CA THR A 4 12.84 -4.03 -3.46
C THR A 4 13.71 -2.88 -2.98
N GLU A 5 13.86 -1.84 -3.81
CA GLU A 5 14.55 -0.60 -3.48
C GLU A 5 13.85 0.20 -2.37
N GLU A 6 12.53 0.38 -2.46
CA GLU A 6 11.76 1.10 -1.43
C GLU A 6 11.77 0.33 -0.10
N ALA A 7 11.62 -1.00 -0.13
CA ALA A 7 11.72 -1.82 1.07
C ALA A 7 13.11 -1.68 1.74
N ALA A 8 14.19 -1.73 0.95
CA ALA A 8 15.55 -1.54 1.46
C ALA A 8 15.75 -0.14 2.08
N ARG A 9 15.22 0.90 1.43
CA ARG A 9 15.25 2.27 1.93
C ARG A 9 14.51 2.41 3.27
N LEU A 10 13.30 1.87 3.37
CA LEU A 10 12.50 1.93 4.59
C LEU A 10 13.14 1.14 5.74
N LEU A 11 13.77 0.00 5.45
CA LEU A 11 14.56 -0.72 6.45
C LEU A 11 15.76 0.08 6.93
N GLN A 12 16.45 0.79 6.03
CA GLN A 12 17.56 1.67 6.44
C GLN A 12 17.08 2.81 7.35
N ILE A 13 15.97 3.48 7.00
CA ILE A 13 15.36 4.52 7.84
C ILE A 13 15.01 3.96 9.23
N SER A 14 14.52 2.72 9.29
CA SER A 14 14.13 2.06 10.53
C SER A 14 15.34 1.77 11.43
N ARG A 15 16.48 1.40 10.86
CA ARG A 15 17.75 1.21 11.58
C ARG A 15 18.29 2.54 12.08
N ASP A 16 18.36 3.54 11.21
CA ASP A 16 18.88 4.86 11.57
C ASP A 16 18.05 5.49 12.71
N ALA A 17 16.72 5.34 12.70
CA ALA A 17 15.86 5.80 13.78
C ALA A 17 16.12 5.05 15.10
N TYR A 18 16.36 3.74 15.04
CA TYR A 18 16.67 2.94 16.21
C TYR A 18 18.02 3.35 16.82
N ASP A 19 19.04 3.53 15.98
CA ASP A 19 20.38 3.93 16.38
C ASP A 19 20.41 5.34 16.98
N ARG A 20 19.59 6.26 16.47
CA ARG A 20 19.39 7.60 17.06
C ARG A 20 18.76 7.58 18.45
N GLY A 21 18.08 6.50 18.81
CA GLY A 21 17.43 6.38 20.09
C GLY A 21 15.93 6.68 20.10
N ASP A 22 15.29 6.78 18.94
CA ASP A 22 13.90 7.20 18.84
C ASP A 22 12.94 6.23 19.56
N ALA A 23 11.92 6.76 20.22
CA ALA A 23 10.94 5.93 20.94
C ALA A 23 9.83 5.37 20.02
N LEU A 24 9.54 6.08 18.92
CA LEU A 24 8.49 5.76 17.97
C LEU A 24 9.02 5.82 16.54
N LEU A 25 8.49 4.95 15.69
CA LEU A 25 8.77 4.91 14.26
C LEU A 25 7.45 4.90 13.49
N HIS A 26 7.35 5.77 12.48
CA HIS A 26 6.22 5.82 11.56
C HIS A 26 6.68 5.48 10.16
N LEU A 27 6.09 4.46 9.54
CA LEU A 27 6.36 4.06 8.17
C LEU A 27 5.08 4.11 7.35
N GLN A 28 5.22 4.55 6.10
CA GLN A 28 4.17 4.51 5.10
C GLN A 28 4.63 3.64 3.93
N THR A 29 3.78 2.71 3.49
CA THR A 29 4.04 1.93 2.28
C THR A 29 2.73 1.56 1.58
N GLU A 30 2.79 1.38 0.26
CA GLU A 30 1.68 0.86 -0.52
C GLU A 30 1.52 -0.65 -0.24
N VAL A 31 0.32 -1.08 0.17
CA VAL A 31 0.04 -2.49 0.51
C VAL A 31 -0.87 -3.20 -0.49
N SER A 32 -1.52 -2.43 -1.36
CA SER A 32 -2.37 -2.98 -2.41
C SER A 32 -2.58 -1.95 -3.51
N ARG A 33 -2.88 -2.40 -4.73
CA ARG A 33 -3.35 -1.56 -5.84
C ARG A 33 -4.71 -2.04 -6.32
N LEU A 34 -5.54 -1.07 -6.67
CA LEU A 34 -6.77 -1.27 -7.42
C LEU A 34 -6.51 -0.80 -8.86
N THR A 35 -6.52 -1.74 -9.80
CA THR A 35 -6.33 -1.44 -11.22
C THR A 35 -7.55 -1.83 -12.03
N GLY A 36 -7.96 -0.95 -12.93
CA GLY A 36 -9.00 -1.24 -13.89
C GLY A 36 -8.59 -2.24 -14.98
N GLN A 37 -9.32 -3.34 -15.13
CA GLN A 37 -9.21 -4.23 -16.28
C GLN A 37 -10.27 -3.86 -17.34
N ALA A 38 -9.87 -3.87 -18.62
CA ALA A 38 -10.81 -3.75 -19.72
C ALA A 38 -11.53 -5.08 -19.93
N SER A 39 -12.84 -5.15 -19.65
CA SER A 39 -13.62 -6.35 -20.00
C SER A 39 -14.04 -6.32 -21.47
N SER A 40 -14.14 -7.51 -22.08
CA SER A 40 -14.57 -7.71 -23.47
C SER A 40 -16.00 -7.23 -23.76
N TRP A 41 -16.81 -6.88 -22.76
CA TRP A 41 -18.24 -6.54 -22.88
C TRP A 41 -18.64 -5.17 -22.30
N GLY A 42 -17.66 -4.30 -22.02
CA GLY A 42 -17.94 -2.91 -21.61
C GLY A 42 -18.37 -2.72 -20.14
N SER A 43 -18.11 -3.71 -19.27
CA SER A 43 -18.13 -3.54 -17.82
C SER A 43 -16.72 -3.27 -17.29
N ALA A 44 -16.56 -2.20 -16.52
CA ALA A 44 -15.40 -1.97 -15.69
C ALA A 44 -15.25 -3.12 -14.69
N GLU A 45 -14.15 -3.87 -14.72
CA GLU A 45 -13.81 -4.83 -13.66
C GLU A 45 -12.61 -4.28 -12.89
N ASN A 46 -12.72 -4.28 -11.56
CA ASN A 46 -11.66 -3.84 -10.68
C ASN A 46 -10.84 -5.07 -10.28
N ASP A 47 -9.56 -5.08 -10.61
CA ASP A 47 -8.62 -6.09 -10.13
C ASP A 47 -7.94 -5.59 -8.85
N PHE A 48 -7.89 -6.45 -7.84
CA PHE A 48 -7.33 -6.15 -6.53
C PHE A 48 -6.10 -7.03 -6.33
N VAL A 49 -4.92 -6.41 -6.35
CA VAL A 49 -3.67 -7.10 -6.07
C VAL A 49 -3.27 -6.79 -4.64
N SER A 50 -3.42 -7.76 -3.74
CA SER A 50 -2.87 -7.70 -2.37
C SER A 50 -1.38 -7.99 -2.38
N ASP A 51 -0.61 -7.24 -1.59
CA ASP A 51 0.81 -7.52 -1.42
C ASP A 51 1.05 -8.60 -0.35
N GLU A 52 1.39 -9.81 -0.80
CA GLU A 52 1.71 -10.95 0.08
C GLU A 52 2.99 -10.71 0.90
N HIS A 53 3.85 -9.77 0.50
CA HIS A 53 5.14 -9.49 1.13
C HIS A 53 5.11 -8.37 2.16
N ALA A 54 3.99 -7.63 2.29
CA ALA A 54 3.85 -6.58 3.29
C ALA A 54 4.11 -7.10 4.71
N GLY A 55 3.58 -8.30 5.03
CA GLY A 55 3.81 -8.94 6.32
C GLY A 55 5.28 -9.31 6.56
N TYR A 56 6.00 -9.75 5.52
CA TYR A 56 7.42 -10.04 5.60
C TYR A 56 8.25 -8.78 5.91
N PHE A 57 7.96 -7.68 5.21
CA PHE A 57 8.61 -6.39 5.45
C PHE A 57 8.39 -5.89 6.90
N LEU A 58 7.15 -5.94 7.40
CA LEU A 58 6.85 -5.54 8.77
C LEU A 58 7.63 -6.40 9.79
N GLY A 59 7.75 -7.71 9.54
CA GLY A 59 8.57 -8.60 10.36
C GLY A 59 10.07 -8.25 10.34
N GLU A 60 10.61 -7.81 9.22
CA GLU A 60 11.99 -7.31 9.13
C GLU A 60 12.19 -6.02 9.95
N VAL A 61 11.20 -5.13 9.98
CA VAL A 61 11.23 -3.93 10.84
C VAL A 61 11.21 -4.34 12.32
N GLU A 62 10.38 -5.33 12.69
CA GLU A 62 10.34 -5.82 14.07
C GLU A 62 11.64 -6.50 14.51
N ARG A 63 12.33 -7.20 13.61
CA ARG A 63 13.66 -7.79 13.87
C ARG A 63 14.73 -6.77 14.26
N ILE A 64 14.57 -5.49 13.89
CA ILE A 64 15.49 -4.41 14.29
C ILE A 64 15.32 -4.06 15.79
N GLY A 65 14.19 -4.40 16.40
CA GLY A 65 13.85 -4.02 17.77
C GLY A 65 12.65 -3.08 17.87
N TRP A 66 11.90 -2.92 16.77
CA TRP A 66 10.62 -2.23 16.77
C TRP A 66 9.49 -3.21 17.08
N ARG A 67 8.39 -2.73 17.66
CA ARG A 67 7.16 -3.52 17.86
C ARG A 67 6.00 -2.80 17.21
N LEU A 68 5.28 -3.46 16.32
CA LEU A 68 4.12 -2.87 15.67
C LEU A 68 3.00 -2.65 16.69
N GLU A 69 2.49 -1.41 16.79
CA GLU A 69 1.42 -1.06 17.72
C GLU A 69 0.12 -0.68 17.02
N HIS A 70 0.22 -0.01 15.87
CA HIS A 70 -0.94 0.48 15.16
C HIS A 70 -0.74 0.36 13.65
N THR A 71 -1.82 -0.01 12.97
CA THR A 71 -1.92 -0.04 11.52
C THR A 71 -3.13 0.75 11.08
N GLY A 72 -2.94 1.69 10.15
CA GLY A 72 -4.01 2.42 9.48
C GLY A 72 -3.93 2.19 7.98
N TYR A 73 -5.09 2.14 7.32
CA TYR A 73 -5.17 1.99 5.87
C TYR A 73 -6.00 3.11 5.29
N THR A 74 -5.58 3.64 4.15
CA THR A 74 -6.35 4.63 3.41
C THR A 74 -6.28 4.30 1.93
N PHE A 75 -7.44 4.28 1.29
CA PHE A 75 -7.50 4.21 -0.16
C PHE A 75 -7.19 5.60 -0.73
N VAL A 76 -6.20 5.65 -1.60
CA VAL A 76 -5.78 6.85 -2.32
C VAL A 76 -6.19 6.69 -3.77
N GLU A 77 -7.22 7.44 -4.17
CA GLU A 77 -7.69 7.48 -5.55
C GLU A 77 -6.67 8.19 -6.43
N SER A 78 -6.25 7.55 -7.52
CA SER A 78 -5.31 8.11 -8.51
C SER A 78 -6.01 8.60 -9.78
N GLY A 79 -7.30 8.28 -9.96
CA GLY A 79 -8.14 8.81 -11.02
C GLY A 79 -9.23 7.82 -11.43
N ALA A 80 -10.10 8.24 -12.35
CA ALA A 80 -11.17 7.39 -12.88
C ALA A 80 -11.17 7.37 -14.41
N THR A 81 -11.23 6.18 -15.00
CA THR A 81 -11.46 6.02 -16.44
C THR A 81 -12.95 5.85 -16.68
N THR A 82 -13.55 6.78 -17.42
CA THR A 82 -14.95 6.68 -17.83
C THR A 82 -15.01 6.13 -19.25
N SER A 83 -15.71 5.01 -19.47
CA SER A 83 -16.02 4.49 -20.80
C SER A 83 -17.51 4.60 -21.10
N ALA A 84 -17.86 5.13 -22.27
CA ALA A 84 -19.23 5.10 -22.76
C ALA A 84 -19.58 3.66 -23.14
N ARG A 85 -20.68 3.10 -22.61
CA ARG A 85 -21.14 1.78 -23.05
C ARG A 85 -21.62 1.88 -24.50
N MET A 86 -20.97 1.16 -25.41
CA MET A 86 -21.31 1.17 -26.85
C MET A 86 -22.75 0.73 -27.17
N LEU A 87 -23.47 0.10 -26.22
CA LEU A 87 -24.81 -0.47 -26.40
C LEU A 87 -25.85 0.02 -25.39
N SER A 88 -25.54 1.04 -24.56
CA SER A 88 -26.41 1.51 -23.47
C SER A 88 -26.16 2.99 -23.17
N THR A 89 -27.17 3.72 -22.69
CA THR A 89 -27.05 5.13 -22.22
C THR A 89 -26.26 5.28 -20.91
N GLY A 90 -25.58 4.24 -20.43
CA GLY A 90 -24.82 4.24 -19.18
C GLY A 90 -23.32 4.50 -19.37
N THR A 91 -22.73 5.26 -18.45
CA THR A 91 -21.28 5.42 -18.29
C THR A 91 -20.73 4.35 -17.37
N GLY A 92 -19.72 3.60 -17.81
CA GLY A 92 -18.91 2.76 -16.93
C GLY A 92 -17.80 3.61 -16.32
N VAL A 93 -17.67 3.63 -15.00
CA VAL A 93 -16.57 4.30 -14.29
C VAL A 93 -15.66 3.23 -13.69
N VAL A 94 -14.37 3.29 -14.02
CA VAL A 94 -13.32 2.45 -13.45
C VAL A 94 -12.47 3.32 -12.54
N ASN A 95 -12.45 3.04 -11.23
CA ASN A 95 -11.61 3.78 -10.30
C ASN A 95 -10.22 3.14 -10.24
N HIS A 96 -9.20 3.97 -10.37
CA HIS A 96 -7.81 3.60 -10.16
C HIS A 96 -7.34 4.16 -8.82
N GLY A 97 -6.55 3.38 -8.11
CA GLY A 97 -5.99 3.84 -6.84
C GLY A 97 -5.11 2.81 -6.19
N HIS A 98 -4.59 3.15 -5.02
CA HIS A 98 -3.81 2.23 -4.20
C HIS A 98 -4.21 2.36 -2.73
N VAL A 99 -3.96 1.30 -1.96
CA VAL A 99 -4.11 1.34 -0.51
C VAL A 99 -2.76 1.66 0.10
N ALA A 100 -2.68 2.81 0.77
CA ALA A 100 -1.55 3.19 1.59
C ALA A 100 -1.74 2.63 3.00
N GLY A 101 -0.76 1.88 3.49
CA GLY A 101 -0.64 1.44 4.87
C GLY A 101 0.24 2.41 5.67
N TYR A 102 -0.21 2.75 6.87
CA TYR A 102 0.49 3.57 7.86
C TYR A 102 0.74 2.71 9.09
N PHE A 103 2.01 2.56 9.45
CA PHE A 103 2.44 1.66 10.50
C PHE A 103 3.18 2.45 11.59
N THR A 104 2.68 2.36 12.82
CA THR A 104 3.33 2.93 13.99
C THR A 104 3.96 1.81 14.80
N PHE A 105 5.25 1.96 15.08
CA PHE A 105 5.99 1.06 15.93
C PHE A 105 6.49 1.77 17.18
N ARG A 106 6.60 1.00 18.27
CA ARG A 106 7.27 1.41 19.50
C ARG A 106 8.58 0.65 19.64
N ARG A 107 9.62 1.33 20.13
CA ARG A 107 10.89 0.69 20.41
C ARG A 107 10.76 -0.34 21.53
N VAL A 108 11.35 -1.52 21.34
CA VAL A 108 11.53 -2.53 22.38
C VAL A 108 12.87 -2.28 23.07
N VAL A 109 12.83 -2.25 24.41
CA VAL A 109 14.00 -2.03 25.28
C VAL A 109 14.81 -3.32 25.42
#